data_AF-A0A352Q2V1-F1
#
_entry.id   AF-A0A352Q2V1-F1
#
_cell.length_a   1.000
_cell.length_b   1.000
_cell.length_c   1.000
_cell.angle_alpha   90.00
_cell.angle_beta   90.00
_cell.angle_gamma   90.00
#
_symmetry.space_group_name_H-M   'P 1'
#
loop_
_entity.id
_entity.type
_entity.pdbx_description
1 polymer ?
#
loop_
_entity_poly.entity_id
_entity_poly.type
_entity_poly.pdbx_seq_one_letter_code
_entity_poly.pdbx_strand_id
1 'polypeptide(L)' 'ELYNEMEQMVRGETKTYSREEFRQRCDEADRITYLGVARQIAAYVRCEIHVHEDTLEFVCPP' A
#
# COMPACT_ATOMS: atom_id res chain seq x y z
N GLU A 1 0.29 -12.01 -0.61
CA GLU A 1 -0.53 -11.56 -1.76
C GLU A 1 -0.40 -10.07 -2.04
N LEU A 2 -0.55 -9.21 -1.02
CA LEU A 2 -0.46 -7.75 -1.16
C LEU A 2 0.85 -7.27 -1.82
N TYR A 3 2.00 -7.81 -1.41
CA TYR A 3 3.29 -7.47 -2.04
C TYR A 3 3.33 -7.82 -3.53
N ASN A 4 2.88 -9.02 -3.91
CA ASN A 4 2.87 -9.47 -5.32
C ASN A 4 1.95 -8.59 -6.19
N GLU A 5 0.83 -8.12 -5.65
CA GLU A 5 -0.08 -7.22 -6.37
C GLU A 5 0.55 -5.84 -6.60
N MET A 6 1.32 -5.36 -5.63
CA MET A 6 1.98 -4.06 -5.66
C MET A 6 3.24 -4.09 -6.55
N GLU A 7 3.95 -5.22 -6.63
CA GLU A 7 5.06 -5.42 -7.58
C GLU A 7 4.61 -5.33 -9.04
N GLN A 8 3.34 -5.60 -9.31
CA GLN A 8 2.77 -5.53 -10.67
C GLN A 8 2.34 -4.12 -11.08
N MET A 9 2.51 -3.11 -10.20
CA MET A 9 2.18 -1.73 -10.55
C MET A 9 3.03 -1.24 -11.72
N VAL A 10 2.36 -0.68 -12.73
CA VAL A 10 3.04 -0.07 -13.88
C VAL A 10 3.36 1.40 -13.59
N ARG A 11 4.37 1.94 -14.28
CA ARG A 11 4.73 3.35 -14.15
C ARG A 11 3.56 4.27 -14.50
N GLY A 12 3.34 5.28 -13.68
CA GLY A 12 2.19 6.18 -13.79
C GLY A 12 0.87 5.61 -13.26
N GLU A 13 0.84 4.38 -12.75
CA GLU A 13 -0.35 3.80 -12.11
C GLU A 13 -0.53 4.32 -10.69
N THR A 14 -1.79 4.57 -10.34
CA THR A 14 -2.22 4.84 -8.97
C THR A 14 -3.15 3.73 -8.50
N LYS A 15 -2.87 3.16 -7.32
CA LYS A 15 -3.76 2.21 -6.65
C LYS A 15 -4.23 2.77 -5.32
N THR A 16 -5.54 2.70 -5.10
CA THR A 16 -6.16 3.20 -3.87
C THR A 16 -6.86 2.06 -3.14
N TYR A 17 -6.55 1.92 -1.85
CA TYR A 17 -7.19 0.96 -0.96
C TYR A 17 -7.92 1.69 0.16
N SER A 18 -9.03 1.14 0.63
CA SER A 18 -9.54 1.57 1.94
C SER A 18 -8.58 1.12 3.03
N ARG A 19 -8.45 1.91 4.10
CA ARG A 19 -7.58 1.57 5.23
C ARG A 19 -8.03 0.31 5.93
N GLU A 20 -9.34 0.10 6.01
CA GLU A 20 -9.90 -1.12 6.59
C GLU A 20 -9.52 -2.36 5.77
N GLU A 21 -9.76 -2.33 4.47
CA GLU A 21 -9.42 -3.44 3.57
C GLU A 21 -7.91 -3.72 3.61
N PHE A 22 -7.08 -2.69 3.47
CA PHE A 22 -5.63 -2.85 3.52
C PHE A 22 -5.17 -3.47 4.84
N ARG A 23 -5.74 -3.00 5.96
CA ARG A 23 -5.46 -3.55 7.29
C ARG A 23 -5.86 -5.03 7.38
N GLN A 24 -7.02 -5.41 6.86
CA GLN A 24 -7.48 -6.81 6.92
C GLN A 24 -6.59 -7.76 6.09
N ARG A 25 -6.01 -7.24 5.00
CA ARG A 25 -5.06 -7.94 4.13
C ARG A 25 -3.63 -8.04 4.69
N CYS A 26 -3.31 -7.29 5.74
CA CYS A 26 -2.06 -7.47 6.49
C CYS A 26 -2.16 -8.70 7.40
N ASP A 27 -1.00 -9.29 7.70
CA ASP A 27 -0.89 -10.35 8.69
C ASP A 27 -1.42 -9.88 10.04
N GLU A 28 -1.99 -10.80 10.82
CA GLU A 28 -2.71 -10.46 12.06
C GLU A 28 -1.85 -9.63 13.03
N ALA A 29 -0.57 -9.98 13.16
CA ALA A 29 0.39 -9.27 14.00
C ALA A 29 0.66 -7.83 13.53
N ASP A 30 0.55 -7.58 12.21
CA ASP A 30 0.88 -6.30 11.59
C ASP A 30 -0.34 -5.39 11.40
N ARG A 31 -1.56 -5.87 11.72
CA ARG A 31 -2.79 -5.06 11.58
C ARG A 31 -2.78 -3.80 12.42
N ILE A 32 -2.06 -3.78 13.54
CA ILE A 32 -1.89 -2.61 14.40
C ILE A 32 -0.94 -1.59 13.72
N THR A 33 0.05 -2.08 12.98
CA THR A 33 1.13 -1.32 12.36
C THR A 33 1.00 -1.24 10.83
N TYR A 34 -0.20 -1.45 10.27
CA TYR A 34 -0.41 -1.57 8.82
C TYR A 34 0.06 -0.34 8.02
N LEU A 35 0.06 0.85 8.61
CA LEU A 35 0.65 2.04 7.96
C LEU A 35 2.16 1.92 7.76
N GLY A 36 2.85 1.27 8.70
CA GLY A 36 4.27 0.93 8.58
C GLY A 36 4.49 -0.06 7.44
N VAL A 37 3.65 -1.10 7.37
CA VAL A 37 3.66 -2.08 6.26
C VAL A 37 3.43 -1.38 4.93
N ALA A 38 2.44 -0.49 4.84
CA ALA A 38 2.14 0.28 3.63
C ALA A 38 3.34 1.10 3.15
N ARG A 39 4.04 1.78 4.08
CA ARG A 39 5.27 2.52 3.75
C ARG A 39 6.42 1.60 3.31
N GLN A 40 6.57 0.44 3.92
CA GLN A 40 7.57 -0.55 3.53
C GLN A 40 7.30 -1.10 2.12
N ILE A 41 6.04 -1.42 1.82
CA ILE A 41 5.62 -1.85 0.48
C ILE A 41 5.92 -0.76 -0.54
N ALA A 42 5.48 0.49 -0.29
CA ALA A 42 5.73 1.61 -1.19
C ALA A 42 7.23 1.81 -1.48
N ALA A 43 8.07 1.74 -0.45
CA ALA A 43 9.52 1.83 -0.60
C ALA A 43 10.10 0.66 -1.42
N TYR A 44 9.60 -0.56 -1.20
CA TYR A 44 10.03 -1.75 -1.92
C TYR A 44 9.68 -1.68 -3.42
N VAL A 45 8.44 -1.28 -3.75
CA VAL A 45 7.97 -1.15 -5.14
C VAL A 45 8.31 0.20 -5.78
N ARG A 46 9.07 1.05 -5.09
CA ARG A 46 9.49 2.40 -5.55
C ARG A 46 8.30 3.31 -5.93
N CYS A 47 7.22 3.20 -5.18
CA CYS A 47 6.06 4.07 -5.29
C CYS A 47 6.03 5.07 -4.14
N GLU A 48 5.31 6.17 -4.35
CA GLU A 48 4.93 7.10 -3.28
C GLU A 48 3.65 6.60 -2.59
N ILE A 49 3.46 6.96 -1.31
CA ILE A 49 2.24 6.65 -0.57
C ILE A 49 1.65 7.92 0.04
N HIS A 50 0.39 8.20 -0.28
CA HIS A 50 -0.42 9.24 0.34
C HIS A 50 -1.41 8.59 1.31
N VAL A 51 -1.38 9.03 2.57
CA VAL A 51 -2.25 8.52 3.63
C VAL A 51 -3.37 9.53 3.87
N HIS A 52 -4.59 9.13 3.58
CA HIS A 52 -5.80 9.92 3.83
C HIS A 52 -6.51 9.41 5.09
N GLU A 53 -7.62 10.06 5.46
CA GLU A 53 -8.42 9.66 6.62
C GLU A 53 -8.89 8.21 6.50
N ASP A 54 -9.47 7.84 5.35
CA ASP A 54 -10.09 6.52 5.14
C ASP A 54 -9.37 5.66 4.09
N THR A 55 -8.43 6.22 3.32
CA THR A 55 -7.79 5.54 2.19
C THR A 55 -6.26 5.62 2.24
N LEU A 56 -5.62 4.67 1.56
CA LEU A 56 -4.20 4.66 1.23
C LEU A 56 -4.07 4.70 -0.28
N GLU A 57 -3.35 5.69 -0.80
CA GLU A 57 -3.08 5.83 -2.22
C GLU A 57 -1.61 5.59 -2.50
N PHE A 58 -1.33 4.66 -3.40
CA PHE A 58 0.01 4.34 -3.87
C PHE A 58 0.18 4.85 -5.29
N VAL A 59 1.23 5.63 -5.53
CA VAL A 59 1.48 6.29 -6.82
C VAL A 59 2.82 5.82 -7.36
N CYS A 60 2.80 5.09 -8.48
CA CYS A 60 4.03 4.71 -9.18
C CYS A 60 4.47 5.88 -10.08
N PRO A 61 5.65 6.47 -9.86
CA PRO A 61 6.11 7.58 -10.67
C PRO A 61 6.31 7.17 -12.16
N PRO A 62 6.17 8.13 -13.10
CA PRO A 62 6.33 7.88 -14.54
C PRO A 62 7.75 7.47 -14.96
#